data_AF-A0A239IZR1-F1
#
_entry.id   AF-A0A239IZR1-F1
#
_cell.length_a   1.000
_cell.length_b   1.000
_cell.length_c   1.000
_cell.angle_alpha   90.00
_cell.angle_beta   90.00
_cell.angle_gamma   90.00
#
_symmetry.space_group_name_H-M   'P 1'
#
loop_
_entity.id
_entity.type
_entity.pdbx_description
1 polymer ?
#
loop_
_entity_poly.entity_id
_entity_poly.type
_entity_poly.pdbx_seq_one_letter_code
_entity_poly.pdbx_strand_id
1 'polypeptide(L)' 'MIKRRWVVERTIGWLMHHRCLVRDYKTLPTTSATMIRIAMIDNLTRRATGETTPTWRYG' A
#
# COMPACT_ATOMS: atom_id res chain seq x y z
N MET A 1 -11.03 4.70 21.29
CA MET A 1 -9.62 4.73 20.82
C MET A 1 -9.28 3.39 20.15
N ILE A 2 -9.15 3.35 18.81
CA ILE A 2 -8.75 2.11 18.10
C ILE A 2 -7.22 1.95 18.21
N LYS A 3 -6.75 0.95 18.98
CA LYS A 3 -5.31 0.67 19.19
C LYS A 3 -4.55 0.21 17.93
N ARG A 4 -5.23 -0.01 16.81
CA ARG A 4 -4.65 -0.53 15.55
C ARG A 4 -4.90 0.37 14.34
N ARG A 5 -5.19 1.66 14.57
CA ARG A 5 -5.51 2.62 13.49
C ARG A 5 -4.37 2.70 12.46
N TRP A 6 -3.15 2.64 12.97
CA TRP A 6 -1.93 2.65 12.18
C TRP A 6 -1.80 1.48 11.20
N VAL A 7 -2.40 0.31 11.48
CA VAL A 7 -2.38 -0.81 10.53
C VAL A 7 -3.21 -0.46 9.29
N VAL A 8 -4.40 0.11 9.51
CA VAL A 8 -5.29 0.57 8.43
C VAL A 8 -4.66 1.74 7.68
N GLU A 9 -4.14 2.74 8.40
CA GLU A 9 -3.47 3.91 7.80
C GLU A 9 -2.24 3.51 6.96
N ARG A 10 -1.46 2.51 7.40
CA ARG A 10 -0.33 1.97 6.64
C ARG A 10 -0.77 1.26 5.36
N THR A 11 -1.82 0.44 5.42
CA THR A 11 -2.38 -0.21 4.23
C THR A 11 -2.93 0.82 3.24
N ILE A 12 -3.62 1.85 3.73
CA ILE A 12 -4.07 2.98 2.92
C ILE A 12 -2.87 3.72 2.32
N GLY A 13 -1.79 3.90 3.07
CA GLY A 13 -0.54 4.51 2.59
C GLY A 13 0.08 3.75 1.41
N TRP A 14 0.15 2.42 1.47
CA TRP A 14 0.60 1.59 0.34
C TRP A 14 -0.33 1.72 -0.88
N LEU A 15 -1.64 1.65 -0.66
CA LEU A 15 -2.63 1.80 -1.73
C LEU A 15 -2.54 3.18 -2.41
N MET A 16 -2.31 4.24 -1.63
CA MET A 16 -2.13 5.61 -2.14
C MET A 16 -0.81 5.78 -2.90
N HIS A 17 0.23 5.02 -2.56
CA HIS A 17 1.50 5.02 -3.28
C HIS A 17 1.34 4.48 -4.72
N HIS A 18 0.41 3.54 -4.92
CA HIS A 18 0.04 3.04 -6.24
C HIS A 18 -0.95 3.95 -7.00
N ARG A 19 -1.26 5.16 -6.49
CA ARG A 19 -1.98 6.30 -7.12
C ARG A 19 -3.21 6.02 -8.00
N CYS A 20 -3.86 4.87 -7.87
CA CYS A 20 -5.02 4.50 -8.69
C CYS A 20 -6.26 4.27 -7.81
N LEU A 21 -6.74 5.31 -7.12
CA LEU A 21 -7.98 5.19 -6.34
C LEU A 21 -8.94 6.37 -6.51
N VAL A 22 -8.44 7.59 -6.73
CA VAL A 22 -9.33 8.77 -6.78
C VAL A 22 -10.25 8.77 -8.01
N ARG A 23 -9.86 8.16 -9.13
CA ARG A 23 -10.65 8.21 -10.37
C ARG A 23 -11.51 6.95 -10.61
N ASP A 24 -11.04 5.77 -10.24
CA ASP A 24 -11.68 4.48 -10.59
C ASP A 24 -12.64 3.92 -9.54
N TYR A 25 -12.69 4.51 -8.33
CA TYR A 25 -13.56 4.05 -7.24
C TYR A 25 -15.06 4.14 -7.58
N LYS A 26 -15.45 5.07 -8.46
CA LYS A 26 -16.85 5.22 -8.87
C LYS A 26 -17.24 4.32 -10.04
N THR A 27 -16.27 3.71 -10.73
CA THR A 27 -16.52 3.14 -12.05
C THR A 27 -16.60 1.62 -12.03
N LEU A 28 -15.69 0.89 -11.38
CA LEU A 28 -15.74 -0.60 -11.37
C LEU A 28 -15.12 -1.23 -10.08
N PRO A 29 -15.86 -2.07 -9.31
CA PRO A 29 -15.32 -2.80 -8.16
C PRO A 29 -14.26 -3.86 -8.54
N THR A 30 -14.25 -4.34 -9.78
CA THR A 30 -13.25 -5.30 -10.29
C THR A 30 -11.85 -4.68 -10.37
N THR A 31 -11.77 -3.39 -10.70
CA THR A 31 -10.51 -2.65 -10.82
C THR A 31 -9.89 -2.42 -9.45
N SER A 32 -10.71 -2.13 -8.43
CA SER A 32 -10.22 -1.95 -7.05
C SER A 32 -9.66 -3.24 -6.44
N ALA A 33 -10.31 -4.39 -6.67
CA ALA A 33 -9.75 -5.70 -6.26
C ALA A 33 -8.40 -5.99 -6.92
N THR A 34 -8.23 -5.61 -8.19
CA THR A 34 -6.98 -5.78 -8.95
C THR A 34 -5.86 -4.90 -8.38
N MET A 35 -6.16 -3.63 -8.06
CA MET A 35 -5.19 -2.71 -7.46
C MET A 35 -4.75 -3.16 -6.06
N ILE A 36 -5.68 -3.66 -5.24
CA ILE A 36 -5.35 -4.24 -3.93
C ILE A 36 -4.38 -5.43 -4.10
N ARG A 37 -4.63 -6.28 -5.10
CA ARG A 37 -3.78 -7.43 -5.40
C ARG A 37 -2.38 -7.00 -5.84
N ILE A 38 -2.27 -6.00 -6.72
CA ILE A 38 -0.99 -5.44 -7.17
C ILE A 38 -0.22 -4.84 -5.98
N ALA A 39 -0.88 -4.03 -5.14
CA ALA A 39 -0.25 -3.43 -3.96
C ALA A 39 0.24 -4.47 -2.94
N MET A 40 -0.49 -5.58 -2.77
CA MET A 40 -0.06 -6.69 -1.92
C MET A 40 1.14 -7.44 -2.51
N ILE A 41 1.18 -7.64 -3.84
CA ILE A 41 2.32 -8.27 -4.52
C ILE A 41 3.58 -7.41 -4.39
N ASP A 42 3.48 -6.10 -4.60
CA ASP A 42 4.60 -5.16 -4.42
C ASP A 42 5.12 -5.21 -2.97
N ASN A 43 4.22 -5.11 -1.99
CA ASN A 43 4.59 -5.18 -0.59
C ASN A 43 5.26 -6.51 -0.22
N LEU A 44 4.74 -7.64 -0.73
CA LEU A 44 5.34 -8.96 -0.48
C LEU A 44 6.73 -9.06 -1.13
N THR A 45 6.89 -8.54 -2.35
CA THR A 45 8.16 -8.50 -3.07
C THR A 45 9.20 -7.69 -2.29
N ARG A 46 8.85 -6.47 -1.85
CA ARG A 46 9.74 -5.62 -1.04
C ARG A 46 10.16 -6.27 0.28
N ARG A 47 9.25 -7.01 0.91
CA ARG A 47 9.56 -7.79 2.12
C ARG A 47 10.44 -9.01 1.83
N ALA A 48 10.25 -9.67 0.70
CA ALA A 48 11.04 -10.82 0.28
C ALA A 48 12.48 -10.41 -0.08
N THR A 49 12.65 -9.27 -0.75
CA THR A 49 13.97 -8.70 -1.10
C THR A 49 14.66 -8.08 0.13
N GLY A 50 13.96 -7.89 1.24
CA GLY A 50 14.52 -7.28 2.44
C GLY A 50 14.86 -5.80 2.26
N GLU A 51 14.21 -5.12 1.30
CA GLU A 51 14.36 -3.70 1.03
C GLU A 51 13.82 -2.89 2.22
N THR A 52 14.67 -2.75 3.23
CA THR A 52 14.46 -1.83 4.33
C THR A 52 14.57 -0.44 3.72
N THR A 53 13.46 0.32 3.74
CA THR A 53 13.43 1.74 3.38
C THR A 53 14.72 2.38 3.86
N PRO A 54 15.53 3.03 3.00
CA PRO A 54 16.78 3.63 3.42
C PRO A 54 16.45 4.58 4.56
N THR A 55 16.77 4.15 5.78
CA THR A 55 16.64 5.02 6.93
C THR A 55 17.73 6.04 6.72
N TRP A 56 17.40 7.33 6.73
CA TRP A 56 18.33 8.46 6.65
C TRP A 56 19.33 8.52 7.84
N ARG A 57 19.63 7.38 8.46
CA ARG A 57 20.59 7.16 9.53
C ARG A 57 21.91 6.65 8.94
N TYR A 58 22.52 7.47 8.10
CA TYR A 58 23.97 7.49 7.87
C TYR A 58 24.34 8.94 7.59
N GLY A 59 25.05 9.55 8.54
CA GLY A 59 25.40 10.97 8.62
C GLY A 59 25.72 11.30 10.06
#